data_AF-G4YSJ0-F1
#
_entry.id   AF-G4YSJ0-F1
#
_cell.length_a   1.000
_cell.length_b   1.000
_cell.length_c   1.000
_cell.angle_alpha   90.00
_cell.angle_beta   90.00
_cell.angle_gamma   90.00
#
_symmetry.space_group_name_H-M   'P 1'
#
loop_
_entity.id
_entity.type
_entity.pdbx_description
1 polymer ?
#
loop_
_entity_poly.entity_id
_entity_poly.type
_entity_poly.pdbx_seq_one_letter_code
_entity_poly.pdbx_strand_id
1 'polypeptide(L)'
;MAILREIRRRCNFQSAHDRVLWGAAVMGFFFLLRRSEYLADGTKVKPYIIRVNDVQFLSTQGAPARSIDKVAAVSIKFRGSKSDQVGAGATRTLHRSGSAWLCPVLATWELAQNARMFGSNEALCYRYRQGPRRKSSG
;
A
#
# COMPACT_ATOMS: atom_id res chain seq x y z
N MET A 1 15.70 9.24 -6.41
CA MET A 1 14.58 8.70 -7.23
C MET A 1 14.99 7.76 -8.38
N ALA A 2 16.28 7.56 -8.67
CA ALA A 2 16.72 6.71 -9.79
C ALA A 2 16.21 5.26 -9.69
N ILE A 3 16.22 4.67 -8.49
CA ILE A 3 15.75 3.29 -8.28
C ILE A 3 14.25 3.12 -8.57
N LEU A 4 13.40 4.04 -8.12
CA LEU A 4 11.96 3.99 -8.39
C LEU A 4 11.66 4.19 -9.88
N ARG A 5 12.44 5.05 -10.56
CA ARG A 5 12.31 5.24 -12.00
C ARG A 5 12.60 3.94 -12.76
N GLU A 6 13.65 3.21 -12.37
CA GLU A 6 14.00 1.95 -13.01
C GLU A 6 12.98 0.83 -12.71
N ILE A 7 12.47 0.75 -11.48
CA ILE A 7 11.37 -0.18 -11.15
C ILE A 7 10.16 0.11 -12.04
N ARG A 8 9.74 1.38 -12.11
CA ARG A 8 8.60 1.79 -12.95
C ARG A 8 8.78 1.40 -14.41
N ARG A 9 9.98 1.59 -14.97
CA ARG A 9 10.29 1.28 -16.36
C ARG A 9 10.10 -0.21 -16.69
N ARG A 10 10.26 -1.09 -15.69
CA ARG A 10 10.11 -2.54 -15.83
C ARG A 10 8.69 -3.04 -15.53
N CYS A 11 7.80 -2.20 -15.02
CA CYS A 11 6.42 -2.58 -14.72
C CYS A 11 5.55 -2.55 -15.97
N ASN A 12 4.78 -3.61 -16.20
CA ASN A 12 3.68 -3.61 -17.15
C ASN A 12 2.39 -3.13 -16.45
N PHE A 13 1.97 -1.88 -16.69
CA PHE A 13 0.78 -1.32 -16.04
C PHE A 13 -0.56 -1.94 -16.48
N GLN A 14 -0.57 -2.79 -17.50
CA GLN A 14 -1.75 -3.62 -17.82
C GLN A 14 -1.92 -4.79 -16.83
N SER A 15 -0.82 -5.26 -16.22
CA SER A 15 -0.83 -6.32 -15.20
C SER A 15 -1.23 -5.78 -13.82
N ALA A 16 -2.23 -6.39 -13.19
CA ALA A 16 -2.64 -6.03 -11.82
C ALA A 16 -1.51 -6.23 -10.81
N HIS A 17 -0.71 -7.28 -11.00
CA HIS A 17 0.46 -7.56 -10.17
C HIS A 17 1.46 -6.40 -10.18
N ASP A 18 1.77 -5.87 -11.37
CA ASP A 18 2.79 -4.83 -11.52
C ASP A 18 2.26 -3.47 -11.05
N ARG A 19 0.96 -3.21 -11.19
CA ARG A 19 0.32 -2.04 -10.56
C ARG A 19 0.44 -2.07 -9.04
N VAL A 20 0.17 -3.22 -8.41
CA VAL A 20 0.32 -3.40 -6.96
C VAL A 20 1.80 -3.31 -6.56
N LEU A 21 2.71 -3.92 -7.31
CA LEU A 21 4.15 -3.85 -7.06
C LEU A 21 4.65 -2.40 -7.10
N TRP A 22 4.26 -1.64 -8.12
CA TRP A 22 4.60 -0.23 -8.25
C TRP A 22 4.04 0.59 -7.09
N GLY A 23 2.74 0.44 -6.80
CA GLY A 23 2.08 1.14 -5.69
C GLY A 23 2.77 0.85 -4.35
N ALA A 24 3.08 -0.42 -4.10
CA ALA A 24 3.77 -0.87 -2.89
C ALA A 24 5.18 -0.29 -2.78
N ALA A 25 5.93 -0.23 -3.90
CA ALA A 25 7.27 0.36 -3.92
C ALA A 25 7.24 1.87 -3.62
N VAL A 26 6.31 2.62 -4.24
CA VAL A 26 6.14 4.06 -3.99
C VAL A 26 5.72 4.32 -2.55
N MET A 27 4.68 3.63 -2.08
CA MET A 27 4.21 3.75 -0.70
C MET A 27 5.34 3.40 0.29
N GLY A 28 6.01 2.26 0.10
CA GLY A 28 7.10 1.82 0.95
C GLY A 28 8.26 2.80 1.03
N PHE A 29 8.63 3.42 -0.09
CA PHE A 29 9.70 4.42 -0.12
C PHE A 29 9.31 5.70 0.63
N PHE A 30 8.15 6.28 0.33
CA PHE A 30 7.75 7.57 0.90
C PHE A 30 7.36 7.47 2.37
N PHE A 31 6.70 6.39 2.77
CA PHE A 31 6.34 6.15 4.17
C PHE A 31 7.47 5.50 4.97
N LEU A 32 8.63 5.24 4.39
CA LEU A 32 9.78 4.59 5.04
C LEU A 32 9.39 3.26 5.71
N LEU A 33 8.70 2.41 4.94
CA LEU A 33 8.17 1.13 5.43
C LEU A 33 9.19 0.01 5.30
N ARG A 34 9.23 -0.86 6.29
CA ARG A 34 9.91 -2.16 6.19
C ARG A 34 9.05 -3.11 5.38
N ARG A 35 9.68 -4.02 4.62
CA ARG A 35 9.00 -5.02 3.79
C ARG A 35 7.89 -5.76 4.56
N SER A 36 8.14 -6.16 5.80
CA SER A 36 7.19 -6.90 6.64
C SER A 36 5.93 -6.13 7.06
N GLU A 37 5.93 -4.80 6.93
CA GLU A 37 4.81 -3.95 7.34
C GLU A 37 3.72 -3.88 6.24
N TYR A 38 4.07 -4.12 4.97
CA TYR A 38 3.13 -3.95 3.87
C TYR A 38 3.15 -5.07 2.83
N LEU A 39 4.23 -5.86 2.73
CA LEU A 39 4.30 -7.04 1.87
C LEU A 39 4.15 -8.30 2.72
N ALA A 40 3.24 -9.19 2.29
CA ALA A 40 3.10 -10.51 2.91
C ALA A 40 4.37 -11.34 2.64
N ASP A 41 4.90 -11.97 3.69
CA ASP A 41 6.05 -12.86 3.60
C ASP A 41 5.58 -14.30 3.37
N GLY A 42 5.57 -14.73 2.11
CA GLY A 42 5.10 -16.05 1.72
C GLY A 42 3.63 -16.30 2.08
N THR A 43 3.38 -17.31 2.93
CA THR A 43 2.03 -17.69 3.39
C THR A 43 1.62 -17.04 4.71
N LYS A 44 2.53 -16.35 5.42
CA LYS A 44 2.27 -15.82 6.76
C LYS A 44 2.05 -14.31 6.70
N VAL A 45 0.79 -13.91 6.80
CA VAL A 45 0.42 -12.51 7.02
C VAL A 45 0.78 -12.12 8.45
N LYS A 46 1.59 -11.08 8.61
CA LYS A 46 1.96 -10.57 9.94
C LYS A 46 0.76 -9.83 10.57
N PRO A 47 0.55 -9.90 11.89
CA PRO A 47 -0.58 -9.26 12.55
C PRO A 47 -0.57 -7.72 12.41
N TYR A 48 0.63 -7.14 12.26
CA TYR A 48 0.87 -5.71 12.06
C TYR A 48 0.93 -5.27 10.59
N ILE A 49 0.53 -6.13 9.64
CA ILE A 49 0.47 -5.73 8.22
C ILE A 49 -0.52 -4.55 8.06
N ILE A 50 -0.16 -3.58 7.24
CA ILE A 50 -1.04 -2.46 6.91
C ILE A 50 -2.25 -3.00 6.15
N ARG A 51 -3.43 -2.69 6.66
CA ARG A 51 -4.72 -3.05 6.05
C ARG A 51 -5.41 -1.82 5.50
N VAL A 52 -6.44 -2.04 4.69
CA VAL A 52 -7.29 -0.97 4.15
C VAL A 52 -7.81 -0.03 5.24
N ASN A 53 -8.24 -0.57 6.38
CA ASN A 53 -8.79 0.21 7.50
C ASN A 53 -7.75 1.06 8.24
N ASP A 54 -6.46 0.80 8.02
CA ASP A 54 -5.39 1.60 8.60
C ASP A 54 -5.10 2.86 7.77
N VAL A 55 -5.73 2.98 6.60
CA VAL A 55 -5.51 4.07 5.64
C VAL A 55 -6.71 5.03 5.63
N GLN A 56 -6.44 6.31 5.84
CA GLN A 56 -7.41 7.38 5.65
C GLN A 56 -6.95 8.35 4.57
N PHE A 57 -7.87 8.70 3.68
CA PHE A 57 -7.66 9.72 2.65
C PHE A 57 -8.34 11.01 3.09
N LEU A 58 -7.60 12.11 3.07
CA LEU A 58 -8.00 13.40 3.62
C LEU A 58 -8.07 14.46 2.53
N SER A 59 -9.06 15.34 2.61
CA SER A 59 -9.15 16.55 1.78
C SER A 59 -8.17 17.62 2.25
N THR A 60 -8.11 18.76 1.54
CA THR A 60 -7.26 19.90 1.95
C THR A 60 -7.67 20.49 3.31
N GLN A 61 -8.90 20.24 3.74
CA GLN A 61 -9.51 20.66 5.00
C GLN A 61 -9.35 19.59 6.10
N GLY A 62 -8.65 18.49 5.82
CA GLY A 62 -8.44 17.38 6.75
C GLY A 62 -9.66 16.46 6.94
N ALA A 63 -10.74 16.65 6.18
CA ALA A 63 -11.92 15.80 6.26
C ALA A 63 -11.74 14.51 5.42
N PRO A 64 -12.40 13.38 5.78
CA PRO A 64 -12.35 12.17 4.97
C PRO A 64 -12.82 12.40 3.53
N ALA A 65 -11.95 12.11 2.57
CA ALA A 65 -12.23 12.24 1.14
C ALA A 65 -12.55 10.88 0.53
N ARG A 66 -13.66 10.80 -0.22
CA ARG A 66 -14.15 9.57 -0.88
C ARG A 66 -13.89 9.53 -2.38
N SER A 67 -13.42 10.63 -2.97
CA SER A 67 -13.14 10.73 -4.40
C SER A 67 -11.72 11.25 -4.61
N ILE A 68 -10.99 10.63 -5.56
CA ILE A 68 -9.55 10.85 -5.73
C ILE A 68 -9.20 12.31 -6.03
N ASP A 69 -10.05 13.02 -6.75
CA ASP A 69 -9.95 14.45 -7.07
C ASP A 69 -9.92 15.33 -5.82
N LYS A 70 -10.59 14.91 -4.74
CA LYS A 70 -10.65 15.65 -3.47
C LYS A 70 -9.56 15.25 -2.48
N VAL A 71 -8.83 14.17 -2.74
CA VAL A 71 -7.79 13.68 -1.81
C VAL A 71 -6.53 14.54 -1.92
N ALA A 72 -6.19 15.24 -0.85
CA ALA A 72 -4.98 16.04 -0.72
C ALA A 72 -3.86 15.31 0.04
N ALA A 73 -4.22 14.44 0.98
CA ALA A 73 -3.29 13.69 1.80
C ALA A 73 -3.76 12.27 2.09
N VAL A 74 -2.82 11.41 2.48
CA VAL A 74 -3.07 10.07 2.98
C VAL A 74 -2.41 9.89 4.33
N SER A 75 -3.16 9.36 5.29
CA SER A 75 -2.70 9.04 6.63
C SER A 75 -2.74 7.53 6.84
N ILE A 76 -1.64 6.96 7.33
CA ILE A 76 -1.52 5.52 7.63
C ILE A 76 -1.23 5.34 9.11
N LYS A 77 -2.09 4.55 9.77
CA LYS A 77 -1.91 4.11 11.16
C LYS A 77 -1.13 2.80 11.19
N PHE A 78 0.06 2.83 11.76
CA PHE A 78 0.87 1.66 12.05
C PHE A 78 0.41 1.05 13.38
N ARG A 79 -0.02 -0.21 13.35
CA ARG A 79 -0.57 -0.95 14.51
C ARG A 79 0.47 -1.34 15.58
N GLY A 80 1.71 -0.91 15.43
CA GLY A 80 2.83 -1.27 16.31
C GLY A 80 3.85 -2.16 15.60
N SER A 81 5.09 -2.10 16.08
CA SER A 81 6.20 -2.95 15.64
C SER A 81 6.74 -3.72 16.85
N LYS A 82 7.64 -4.70 16.64
CA LYS A 82 8.26 -5.43 17.75
C LYS A 82 8.94 -4.53 18.80
N SER A 83 9.31 -3.30 18.44
CA SER A 83 9.92 -2.31 19.33
C SER A 83 8.91 -1.35 19.98
N ASP A 84 7.62 -1.47 19.68
CA ASP A 84 6.57 -0.66 20.31
C ASP A 84 6.06 -1.35 21.58
N GLN A 85 6.89 -1.35 22.62
CA GLN A 85 6.59 -1.99 23.90
C GLN A 85 5.41 -1.34 24.65
N VAL A 86 4.99 -0.15 24.22
CA VAL A 86 3.87 0.62 24.79
C VAL A 86 2.60 0.46 23.96
N GLY A 87 2.69 -0.01 22.71
CA GLY A 87 1.55 -0.19 21.81
C GLY A 87 0.94 1.13 21.32
N ALA A 88 1.70 2.23 21.36
CA ALA A 88 1.21 3.56 20.97
C ALA A 88 0.86 3.63 19.48
N GLY A 89 1.45 2.74 18.67
CA GLY A 89 1.41 2.84 17.22
C GLY A 89 2.10 4.10 16.70
N ALA A 90 2.04 4.31 15.40
CA ALA A 90 2.44 5.58 14.80
C ALA A 90 1.44 5.95 13.71
N THR A 91 1.23 7.24 13.48
CA THR A 91 0.46 7.71 12.32
C THR A 91 1.39 8.58 11.49
N ARG A 92 1.51 8.28 10.20
CA ARG A 92 2.23 9.13 9.25
C ARG A 92 1.25 9.65 8.22
N THR A 93 1.29 10.95 7.97
CA THR A 93 0.48 11.63 6.95
C THR A 93 1.40 12.19 5.88
N LEU A 94 1.12 11.88 4.62
CA LEU A 94 1.83 12.44 3.46
C LEU A 94 0.86 13.12 2.50
N HIS A 95 1.31 14.23 1.93
CA HIS A 95 0.55 15.01 0.96
C HIS A 95 0.87 14.59 -0.48
N ARG A 96 0.05 15.03 -1.44
CA ARG A 96 0.33 14.85 -2.86
C ARG A 96 1.68 15.46 -3.22
N SER A 97 2.46 14.75 -4.01
CA SER A 97 3.76 15.25 -4.50
C SER A 97 3.66 16.18 -5.71
N GLY A 98 2.47 16.32 -6.32
CA GLY A 98 2.27 16.98 -7.60
C GLY A 98 2.71 16.17 -8.83
N SER A 99 3.43 15.06 -8.65
CA SER A 99 3.84 14.20 -9.77
C SER A 99 2.75 13.23 -10.20
N ALA A 100 2.45 13.18 -11.50
CA ALA A 100 1.47 12.25 -12.07
C ALA A 100 1.86 10.77 -11.94
N TRP A 101 3.16 10.47 -11.83
CA TRP A 101 3.66 9.10 -11.82
C TRP A 101 4.30 8.68 -10.50
N LEU A 102 4.73 9.64 -9.66
CA LEU A 102 5.42 9.39 -8.40
C LEU A 102 4.77 10.16 -7.26
N CYS A 103 3.61 9.69 -6.81
CA CYS A 103 2.84 10.33 -5.75
C CYS A 103 2.42 9.30 -4.70
N PRO A 104 2.79 9.49 -3.41
CA PRO A 104 2.41 8.56 -2.35
C PRO A 104 0.88 8.48 -2.20
N VAL A 105 0.17 9.60 -2.34
CA VAL A 105 -1.30 9.63 -2.28
C VAL A 105 -1.93 8.79 -3.39
N LEU A 106 -1.52 8.98 -4.64
CA LEU A 106 -2.07 8.24 -5.78
C LEU A 106 -1.73 6.75 -5.68
N ALA A 107 -0.48 6.42 -5.32
CA ALA A 107 -0.05 5.04 -5.15
C ALA A 107 -0.85 4.31 -4.05
N THR A 108 -1.01 4.94 -2.89
CA THR A 108 -1.78 4.34 -1.78
C THR A 108 -3.27 4.26 -2.11
N TRP A 109 -3.83 5.23 -2.84
CA TRP A 109 -5.22 5.19 -3.31
C TRP A 109 -5.47 3.98 -4.20
N GLU A 110 -4.66 3.78 -5.23
CA GLU A 110 -4.77 2.63 -6.13
C GLU A 110 -4.69 1.31 -5.35
N LEU A 111 -3.73 1.17 -4.44
CA LEU A 111 -3.64 -0.02 -3.58
C LEU A 111 -4.92 -0.25 -2.75
N ALA A 112 -5.44 0.79 -2.11
CA ALA A 112 -6.65 0.69 -1.30
C ALA A 112 -7.87 0.30 -2.13
N GLN A 113 -8.02 0.86 -3.33
CA GLN A 113 -9.11 0.51 -4.26
C GLN A 113 -9.01 -0.96 -4.71
N ASN A 114 -7.80 -1.41 -5.09
CA ASN A 114 -7.58 -2.81 -5.46
C ASN A 114 -7.89 -3.76 -4.30
N ALA A 115 -7.44 -3.44 -3.08
CA ALA A 115 -7.67 -4.29 -1.90
C ALA A 115 -9.16 -4.34 -1.50
N ARG A 116 -9.89 -3.21 -1.62
CA ARG A 116 -11.34 -3.13 -1.33
C ARG A 116 -12.18 -4.05 -2.22
N MET A 117 -11.70 -4.41 -3.41
CA MET A 117 -12.38 -5.41 -4.26
C MET A 117 -12.42 -6.81 -3.65
N PHE A 118 -11.52 -7.12 -2.72
CA PHE A 118 -11.42 -8.44 -2.06
C PHE A 118 -12.04 -8.44 -0.66
N GLY A 119 -12.13 -7.28 0.00
CA GLY A 119 -12.75 -7.13 1.31
C GLY A 119 -12.43 -5.80 1.98
N SER A 120 -13.15 -5.48 3.05
CA SER A 120 -13.03 -4.18 3.74
C SER A 120 -11.80 -4.06 4.64
N ASN A 121 -11.20 -5.16 5.08
CA ASN A 121 -10.06 -5.17 6.02
C ASN A 121 -8.91 -6.07 5.53
N GLU A 122 -8.77 -6.17 4.21
CA GLU A 122 -7.70 -6.91 3.56
C GLU A 122 -6.35 -6.20 3.70
N ALA A 123 -5.28 -6.97 3.53
CA ALA A 123 -3.93 -6.42 3.44
C ALA A 123 -3.85 -5.44 2.26
N LEU A 124 -3.25 -4.27 2.49
CA LEU A 124 -3.27 -3.19 1.51
C LEU A 124 -2.53 -3.55 0.20
N CYS A 125 -1.43 -4.31 0.30
CA CYS A 125 -0.71 -4.86 -0.85
C CYS A 125 -0.97 -6.35 -1.00
N TYR A 126 -2.24 -6.77 -0.88
CA TYR A 126 -2.61 -8.17 -1.06
C TYR A 126 -2.11 -8.69 -2.42
N ARG A 127 -1.29 -9.74 -2.39
CA ARG A 127 -0.91 -10.47 -3.60
C ARG A 127 -2.19 -11.08 -4.16
N TYR A 128 -2.65 -10.63 -5.33
CA TYR A 128 -3.59 -11.41 -6.12
C TYR A 128 -2.96 -12.79 -6.30
N ARG A 129 -3.51 -13.78 -5.60
CA ARG A 129 -3.11 -15.17 -5.66
C ARG A 129 -3.01 -15.54 -7.13
N GLN A 130 -1.79 -15.79 -7.64
CA GLN A 130 -1.68 -16.61 -8.84
C GLN A 130 -2.47 -17.89 -8.55
N GLY A 131 -3.30 -18.30 -9.50
CA GLY A 131 -4.28 -19.39 -9.36
C GLY A 131 -3.73 -20.68 -8.74
N PRO A 132 -4.60 -21.66 -8.47
CA PRO A 132 -4.22 -22.85 -7.71
C PRO A 132 -2.93 -23.46 -8.25
N ARG A 133 -1.96 -23.71 -7.37
CA ARG A 133 -0.79 -24.55 -7.70
C ARG A 133 -1.34 -25.83 -8.31
N ARG A 134 -1.12 -26.04 -9.62
CA ARG A 134 -1.22 -27.38 -10.18
C ARG A 134 -0.28 -28.24 -9.33
N LYS A 135 -0.86 -29.18 -8.58
CA LYS A 135 -0.09 -30.28 -8.01
C LYS A 135 0.51 -31.00 -9.22
N SER A 136 1.81 -30.87 -9.41
CA SER A 136 2.57 -31.82 -10.19
C SER A 136 2.55 -33.12 -9.38
N SER A 137 1.66 -34.03 -9.75
CA SER A 137 1.71 -35.42 -9.32
C SER A 137 3.01 -36.01 -9.84
N GLY A 138 3.88 -36.41 -8.92
CA GLY A 138 4.97 -37.35 -9.13
C GLY A 138 4.77 -38.49 -8.17
#